data_AF-A0A2V7YDP8-F1
#
_entry.id   AF-A0A2V7YDP8-F1
#
_cell.length_a   1.000
_cell.length_b   1.000
_cell.length_c   1.000
_cell.angle_alpha   90.00
_cell.angle_beta   90.00
_cell.angle_gamma   90.00
#
_symmetry.space_group_name_H-M   'P 1'
#
loop_
_entity.id
_entity.type
_entity.pdbx_description
1 polymer ?
#
loop_
_entity_poly.entity_id
_entity_poly.type
_entity_poly.pdbx_seq_one_letter_code
_entity_poly.pdbx_strand_id
1 'polypeptide(L)'
;MLSDLDALMRARGIDAMIVPMHESSHAAFRWISRGAKVTRGYVVKLLDRAPLLLAYPMERDEAAATGLTTRLIHDFGYDKIFKSAPNQVDAYATFFDAVLRQLGSGTVISFVGNVPFHLYYGVASAMQQRGWKVFRSEGEDLAQLARKRKEAWEIEMIASVGARTEAVVERVRRMLRQCILERDHFLLNGEVLTLGHLKQVVSSEIARLGMIEDHETILSQGRDAAIPHSRGNASAKVRPSVPIVIDIFPSDRESGYFFDLTRTFCIGPIPPELQQILADLLEAFQLAAGEMRAGSQASAY
;
A
#
# COMPACT_ATOMS: atom_id res chain seq x y z
N MET A 1 -12.87 1.50 -8.63
CA MET A 1 -12.27 0.17 -8.79
C MET A 1 -11.62 0.09 -10.15
N LEU A 2 -10.92 -1.00 -10.48
CA LEU A 2 -10.19 -1.10 -11.75
C LEU A 2 -11.12 -0.95 -12.96
N SER A 3 -12.33 -1.49 -12.86
CA SER A 3 -13.39 -1.35 -13.87
C SER A 3 -14.01 0.05 -13.98
N ASP A 4 -13.84 0.92 -12.98
CA ASP A 4 -14.28 2.33 -13.07
C ASP A 4 -13.30 3.19 -13.88
N LEU A 5 -12.10 2.69 -14.17
CA LEU A 5 -11.00 3.50 -14.70
C LEU A 5 -11.34 4.13 -16.06
N ASP A 6 -12.06 3.42 -16.93
CA ASP A 6 -12.50 3.96 -18.23
C ASP A 6 -13.53 5.09 -18.08
N ALA A 7 -14.46 4.96 -17.14
CA ALA A 7 -15.42 6.03 -16.84
C ALA A 7 -14.69 7.27 -16.29
N LEU A 8 -13.72 7.08 -15.39
CA LEU A 8 -12.92 8.17 -14.83
C LEU A 8 -12.03 8.84 -15.89
N MET A 9 -11.41 8.05 -16.78
CA MET A 9 -10.63 8.56 -17.91
C MET A 9 -11.51 9.39 -18.86
N ARG A 10 -12.68 8.87 -19.23
CA ARG A 10 -13.65 9.58 -20.09
C ARG A 10 -14.13 10.89 -19.46
N ALA A 11 -14.47 10.88 -18.17
CA ALA A 11 -14.92 12.07 -17.45
C ALA A 11 -13.84 13.19 -17.41
N ARG A 12 -12.56 12.82 -17.48
CA ARG A 12 -11.43 13.75 -17.52
C ARG A 12 -10.88 13.99 -18.94
N GLY A 13 -11.47 13.38 -19.96
CA GLY A 13 -11.01 13.48 -21.34
C GLY A 13 -9.61 12.92 -21.58
N ILE A 14 -9.22 11.87 -20.84
CA ILE A 14 -7.90 11.23 -20.92
C ILE A 14 -7.96 10.00 -21.83
N ASP A 15 -7.10 9.96 -22.85
CA ASP A 15 -7.04 8.88 -23.83
C ASP A 15 -6.09 7.75 -23.41
N ALA A 16 -5.02 8.09 -22.67
CA ALA A 16 -4.07 7.13 -22.14
C ALA A 16 -3.53 7.50 -20.77
N MET A 17 -3.34 6.49 -19.93
CA MET A 17 -2.65 6.60 -18.66
C MET A 17 -1.39 5.72 -18.69
N ILE A 18 -0.25 6.30 -18.33
CA ILE A 18 1.04 5.61 -18.20
C ILE A 18 1.40 5.56 -16.73
N VAL A 19 1.62 4.34 -16.23
CA VAL A 19 2.03 4.08 -14.86
C VAL A 19 3.45 3.49 -14.90
N PRO A 20 4.49 4.32 -14.69
CA PRO A 20 5.87 3.83 -14.68
C PRO A 20 6.18 3.06 -13.40
N MET A 21 6.98 2.01 -13.57
CA MET A 21 7.72 1.31 -12.53
C MET A 21 9.20 1.56 -12.76
N HIS A 22 9.73 2.53 -12.02
CA HIS A 22 11.17 2.72 -11.89
C HIS A 22 11.68 1.85 -10.73
N GLU A 23 12.70 2.30 -10.03
CA GLU A 23 13.46 1.48 -9.07
C GLU A 23 12.67 1.12 -7.79
N SER A 24 11.62 1.86 -7.46
CA SER A 24 10.78 1.58 -6.29
C SER A 24 9.32 1.39 -6.68
N SER A 25 8.73 0.32 -6.13
CA SER A 25 7.34 -0.05 -6.36
C SER A 25 6.40 1.01 -5.84
N HIS A 26 5.48 1.46 -6.69
CA HIS A 26 4.37 2.31 -6.30
C HIS A 26 3.09 1.50 -6.24
N ALA A 27 2.24 1.82 -5.25
CA ALA A 27 0.96 1.12 -5.09
C ALA A 27 0.06 1.23 -6.34
N ALA A 28 0.14 2.32 -7.11
CA ALA A 28 -0.58 2.45 -8.38
C ALA A 28 -0.11 1.43 -9.43
N PHE A 29 1.21 1.23 -9.57
CA PHE A 29 1.76 0.26 -10.52
C PHE A 29 1.41 -1.17 -10.09
N ARG A 30 1.64 -1.50 -8.81
CA ARG A 30 1.31 -2.82 -8.26
C ARG A 30 -0.17 -3.15 -8.43
N TRP A 31 -1.05 -2.19 -8.18
CA TRP A 31 -2.49 -2.35 -8.35
C TRP A 31 -2.89 -2.60 -9.82
N ILE A 32 -2.48 -1.72 -10.75
CA ILE A 32 -2.91 -1.84 -12.15
C ILE A 32 -2.27 -3.02 -12.87
N SER A 33 -1.08 -3.44 -12.43
CA SER A 33 -0.35 -4.59 -12.95
C SER A 33 -0.76 -5.93 -12.31
N ARG A 34 -1.73 -5.92 -11.37
CA ARG A 34 -2.17 -7.10 -10.61
C ARG A 34 -1.04 -7.78 -9.83
N GLY A 35 -0.15 -6.98 -9.24
CA GLY A 35 0.93 -7.47 -8.39
C GLY A 35 2.17 -7.94 -9.15
N ALA A 36 2.44 -7.40 -10.36
CA ALA A 36 3.60 -7.76 -11.15
C ALA A 36 4.90 -7.67 -10.34
N LYS A 37 5.67 -8.77 -10.29
CA LYS A 37 6.95 -8.87 -9.59
C LYS A 37 8.11 -8.41 -10.50
N VAL A 38 8.01 -7.18 -10.99
CA VAL A 38 8.99 -6.56 -11.88
C VAL A 38 9.70 -5.41 -11.18
N THR A 39 10.99 -5.24 -11.45
CA THR A 39 11.85 -4.18 -10.93
C THR A 39 11.83 -2.95 -11.83
N ARG A 40 11.54 -3.09 -13.13
CA ARG A 40 11.31 -1.98 -14.05
C ARG A 40 10.24 -2.31 -15.08
N GLY A 41 9.47 -1.31 -15.48
CA GLY A 41 8.45 -1.51 -16.51
C GLY A 41 7.44 -0.38 -16.57
N TYR A 42 6.43 -0.55 -17.41
CA TYR A 42 5.39 0.46 -17.59
C TYR A 42 4.06 -0.22 -17.80
N VAL A 43 3.00 0.20 -17.11
CA VAL A 43 1.65 -0.15 -17.52
C VAL A 43 1.07 0.98 -18.34
N VAL A 44 0.55 0.64 -19.52
CA VAL A 44 -0.16 1.57 -20.40
C VAL A 44 -1.63 1.15 -20.41
N LYS A 45 -2.51 2.05 -19.95
CA LYS A 45 -3.96 1.89 -20.02
C LYS A 45 -4.50 2.87 -21.06
N LEU A 46 -4.96 2.35 -22.19
CA LEU A 46 -5.72 3.15 -23.15
C LEU A 46 -7.19 3.15 -22.78
N LEU A 47 -7.90 4.23 -23.11
CA LEU A 47 -9.34 4.33 -22.93
C LEU A 47 -10.05 3.16 -23.65
N ASP A 48 -10.99 2.53 -22.94
CA ASP A 48 -11.81 1.40 -23.38
C ASP A 48 -11.02 0.13 -23.77
N ARG A 49 -9.74 0.03 -23.36
CA ARG A 49 -8.90 -1.19 -23.56
C ARG A 49 -8.33 -1.70 -22.24
N ALA A 50 -8.11 -3.01 -22.13
CA ALA A 50 -7.44 -3.58 -20.96
C ALA A 50 -6.01 -2.99 -20.78
N PRO A 51 -5.47 -2.92 -19.54
CA PRO A 51 -4.09 -2.52 -19.30
C PRO A 51 -3.09 -3.43 -20.04
N LEU A 52 -2.05 -2.80 -20.60
CA LEU A 52 -0.91 -3.47 -21.23
C LEU A 52 0.33 -3.29 -20.35
N LEU A 53 0.99 -4.39 -19.98
CA LEU A 53 2.26 -4.35 -19.27
C LEU A 53 3.43 -4.37 -20.25
N LEU A 54 4.26 -3.33 -20.21
CA LEU A 54 5.53 -3.23 -20.93
C LEU A 54 6.65 -3.66 -20.00
N ALA A 55 7.23 -4.83 -20.26
CA ALA A 55 8.25 -5.46 -19.43
C ALA A 55 9.64 -5.40 -20.08
N TYR A 56 10.67 -5.43 -19.24
CA TYR A 56 12.04 -5.70 -19.68
C TYR A 56 12.18 -7.19 -20.01
N PRO A 57 13.06 -7.60 -20.96
CA PRO A 57 13.17 -9.01 -21.35
C PRO A 57 13.51 -9.97 -20.21
N MET A 58 14.25 -9.48 -19.20
CA MET A 58 14.63 -10.25 -18.02
C MET A 58 13.46 -10.52 -17.08
N GLU A 59 12.34 -9.79 -17.24
CA GLU A 59 11.18 -9.82 -16.35
C GLU A 59 9.91 -10.29 -17.05
N ARG A 60 10.05 -10.82 -18.28
CA ARG A 60 8.92 -11.20 -19.15
C ARG A 60 8.03 -12.29 -18.54
N ASP A 61 8.60 -13.23 -17.80
CA ASP A 61 7.87 -14.36 -17.22
C ASP A 61 7.08 -13.89 -15.98
N GLU A 62 7.68 -13.02 -15.16
CA GLU A 62 7.00 -12.36 -14.04
C GLU A 62 5.85 -11.45 -14.52
N ALA A 63 6.05 -10.75 -15.65
CA ALA A 63 5.00 -9.97 -16.28
C ALA A 63 3.87 -10.85 -16.82
N ALA A 64 4.19 -11.97 -17.50
CA ALA A 64 3.20 -12.90 -18.03
C ALA A 64 2.36 -13.57 -16.93
N ALA A 65 2.94 -13.84 -15.76
CA ALA A 65 2.25 -14.43 -14.61
C ALA A 65 1.07 -13.59 -14.08
N THR A 66 1.01 -12.30 -14.42
CA THR A 66 -0.10 -11.40 -14.03
C THR A 66 -1.41 -11.67 -14.79
N GLY A 67 -1.34 -12.42 -15.90
CA GLY A 67 -2.46 -12.61 -16.83
C GLY A 67 -2.82 -11.36 -17.64
N LEU A 68 -2.04 -10.28 -17.54
CA LEU A 68 -2.18 -9.12 -18.42
C LEU A 68 -1.52 -9.39 -19.78
N THR A 69 -2.07 -8.76 -20.82
CA THR A 69 -1.36 -8.65 -22.08
C THR A 69 -0.01 -7.99 -21.80
N THR A 70 1.07 -8.62 -22.25
CA THR A 70 2.43 -8.18 -22.01
C THR A 70 3.15 -7.97 -23.35
N ARG A 71 3.92 -6.89 -23.45
CA ARG A 71 4.86 -6.63 -24.55
C ARG A 71 6.22 -6.24 -24.01
N LEU A 72 7.26 -6.39 -24.83
CA LEU A 72 8.60 -6.00 -24.42
C LEU A 72 8.86 -4.54 -24.81
N ILE A 73 9.61 -3.84 -23.97
CA ILE A 73 10.07 -2.47 -24.26
C ILE A 73 10.85 -2.38 -25.59
N HIS A 74 11.52 -3.46 -26.01
CA HIS A 74 12.26 -3.52 -27.27
C HIS A 74 11.36 -3.47 -28.50
N ASP A 75 10.11 -3.91 -28.38
CA ASP A 75 9.14 -3.83 -29.48
C ASP A 75 8.83 -2.37 -29.86
N PHE A 76 9.22 -1.42 -29.01
CA PHE A 76 9.08 0.03 -29.16
C PHE A 76 10.43 0.74 -29.30
N GLY A 77 11.50 0.01 -29.58
CA GLY A 77 12.82 0.58 -29.88
C GLY A 77 13.58 1.14 -28.67
N TYR A 78 13.24 0.73 -27.45
CA TYR A 78 13.81 1.25 -26.20
C TYR A 78 15.34 1.38 -26.23
N ASP A 79 16.08 0.33 -26.61
CA ASP A 79 17.55 0.34 -26.58
C ASP A 79 18.15 1.39 -27.51
N LYS A 80 17.61 1.50 -28.73
CA LYS A 80 18.08 2.48 -29.70
C LYS A 80 17.81 3.89 -29.18
N ILE A 81 16.60 4.13 -28.67
CA ILE A 81 16.17 5.43 -28.14
C ILE A 81 17.07 5.88 -26.99
N PHE A 82 17.24 5.03 -25.97
CA PHE A 82 17.99 5.37 -24.77
C PHE A 82 19.51 5.48 -25.02
N LYS A 83 20.05 4.79 -26.03
CA LYS A 83 21.46 4.94 -26.44
C LYS A 83 21.73 6.24 -27.20
N SER A 84 20.77 6.73 -27.99
CA SER A 84 20.97 7.91 -28.84
C SER A 84 20.47 9.22 -28.23
N ALA A 85 19.61 9.16 -27.21
CA ALA A 85 19.01 10.35 -26.62
C ALA A 85 20.07 11.21 -25.89
N PRO A 86 20.02 12.55 -26.02
CA PRO A 86 20.99 13.44 -25.40
C PRO A 86 20.87 13.48 -23.87
N ASN A 87 19.71 13.13 -23.31
CA ASN A 87 19.44 13.09 -21.88
C ASN A 87 18.26 12.15 -21.58
N GLN A 88 17.99 11.87 -20.30
CA GLN A 88 16.91 10.98 -19.89
C GLN A 88 15.51 11.51 -20.24
N VAL A 89 15.28 12.83 -20.16
CA VAL A 89 13.98 13.43 -20.51
C VAL A 89 13.62 13.12 -21.97
N ASP A 90 14.57 13.34 -22.89
CA ASP A 90 14.38 13.03 -24.30
C ASP A 90 14.24 11.55 -24.57
N ALA A 91 14.97 10.69 -23.83
CA ALA A 91 14.85 9.25 -23.94
C ALA A 91 13.43 8.78 -23.59
N TYR A 92 12.93 9.17 -22.41
CA TYR A 92 11.59 8.80 -21.95
C TYR A 92 10.49 9.41 -22.82
N ALA A 93 10.58 10.68 -23.20
CA ALA A 93 9.58 11.31 -24.05
C ALA A 93 9.52 10.65 -25.44
N THR A 94 10.67 10.32 -26.03
CA THR A 94 10.73 9.62 -27.32
C THR A 94 10.20 8.19 -27.22
N PHE A 95 10.51 7.50 -26.12
CA PHE A 95 9.98 6.15 -25.86
C PHE A 95 8.46 6.15 -25.68
N PHE A 96 7.92 7.04 -24.83
CA PHE A 96 6.47 7.12 -24.62
C PHE A 96 5.72 7.59 -25.87
N ASP A 97 6.28 8.51 -26.67
CA ASP A 97 5.73 8.89 -27.98
C ASP A 97 5.63 7.66 -28.91
N ALA A 98 6.71 6.89 -29.05
CA ALA A 98 6.72 5.66 -29.86
C ALA A 98 5.68 4.65 -29.39
N VAL A 99 5.62 4.39 -28.08
CA VAL A 99 4.63 3.51 -27.44
C VAL A 99 3.22 3.96 -27.76
N LEU A 100 2.87 5.22 -27.48
CA LEU A 100 1.50 5.72 -27.63
C LEU A 100 1.05 5.74 -29.10
N ARG A 101 1.94 6.12 -30.03
CA ARG A 101 1.63 6.09 -31.48
C ARG A 101 1.42 4.68 -31.98
N GLN A 102 2.30 3.75 -31.64
CA GLN A 102 2.20 2.36 -32.09
C GLN A 102 0.99 1.65 -31.50
N LEU A 103 0.56 2.02 -30.29
CA LEU A 103 -0.67 1.51 -29.69
C LEU A 103 -1.94 2.24 -30.18
N GLY A 104 -1.80 3.32 -30.97
CA GLY A 104 -2.94 4.09 -31.49
C GLY A 104 -3.73 4.80 -30.41
N SER A 105 -3.05 5.49 -29.48
CA SER A 105 -3.68 6.34 -28.46
C SER A 105 -4.25 7.63 -29.06
N GLY A 106 -5.31 8.17 -28.45
CA GLY A 106 -5.66 9.59 -28.60
C GLY A 106 -4.61 10.49 -27.93
N THR A 107 -4.74 11.81 -28.06
CA THR A 107 -3.66 12.77 -27.76
C THR A 107 -3.56 13.22 -26.30
N VAL A 108 -4.56 12.97 -25.46
CA VAL A 108 -4.56 13.38 -24.05
C VAL A 108 -4.02 12.25 -23.17
N ILE A 109 -2.91 12.50 -22.48
CA ILE A 109 -2.20 11.48 -21.71
C ILE A 109 -2.01 11.89 -20.25
N SER A 110 -1.92 10.91 -19.35
CA SER A 110 -1.63 11.14 -17.94
C SER A 110 -0.49 10.23 -17.47
N PHE A 111 0.39 10.76 -16.62
CA PHE A 111 1.39 9.98 -15.89
C PHE A 111 0.94 9.86 -14.44
N VAL A 112 0.92 8.64 -13.91
CA VAL A 112 0.40 8.33 -12.56
C VAL A 112 1.37 7.41 -11.82
N GLY A 113 1.51 7.58 -10.50
CA GLY A 113 2.30 6.69 -9.66
C GLY A 113 3.66 7.27 -9.26
N ASN A 114 4.73 6.48 -9.34
CA ASN A 114 6.08 6.95 -9.00
C ASN A 114 6.65 7.77 -10.15
N VAL A 115 6.34 9.07 -10.15
CA VAL A 115 6.73 10.04 -11.17
C VAL A 115 7.65 11.11 -10.57
N PRO A 116 8.97 10.87 -10.45
CA PRO A 116 9.90 11.84 -9.89
C PRO A 116 9.78 13.20 -10.58
N PHE A 117 9.41 14.24 -9.82
CA PHE A 117 8.97 15.53 -10.38
C PHE A 117 9.98 16.15 -11.34
N HIS A 118 11.26 16.18 -10.97
CA HIS A 118 12.32 16.78 -11.79
C HIS A 118 12.45 16.13 -13.18
N LEU A 119 12.22 14.81 -13.28
CA LEU A 119 12.26 14.07 -14.54
C LEU A 119 10.94 14.24 -15.30
N TYR A 120 9.81 13.97 -14.66
CA TYR A 120 8.51 13.93 -15.32
C TYR A 120 7.95 15.30 -15.69
N TYR A 121 8.41 16.38 -15.04
CA TYR A 121 8.15 17.74 -15.50
C TYR A 121 8.80 17.98 -16.88
N GLY A 122 10.05 17.55 -17.04
CA GLY A 122 10.75 17.60 -18.32
C GLY A 122 10.10 16.71 -19.37
N VAL A 123 9.77 15.46 -19.01
CA VAL A 123 9.09 14.52 -19.92
C VAL A 123 7.73 15.09 -20.35
N ALA A 124 6.95 15.66 -19.44
CA ALA A 124 5.67 16.27 -19.78
C ALA A 124 5.84 17.41 -20.80
N SER A 125 6.78 18.33 -20.57
CA SER A 125 7.10 19.41 -21.51
C SER A 125 7.54 18.89 -22.88
N ALA A 126 8.41 17.89 -22.90
CA ALA A 126 8.91 17.23 -24.10
C ALA A 126 7.80 16.49 -24.86
N MET A 127 6.84 15.87 -24.17
CA MET A 127 5.65 15.27 -24.77
C MET A 127 4.73 16.34 -25.38
N GLN A 128 4.55 17.49 -24.70
CA GLN A 128 3.76 18.60 -25.25
C GLN A 128 4.34 19.15 -26.55
N GLN A 129 5.67 19.29 -26.64
CA GLN A 129 6.36 19.69 -27.88
C GLN A 129 6.16 18.68 -29.03
N ARG A 130 5.87 17.41 -28.71
CA ARG A 130 5.59 16.33 -29.68
C ARG A 130 4.09 16.21 -30.04
N GLY A 131 3.26 17.15 -29.57
CA GLY A 131 1.83 17.24 -29.90
C GLY A 131 0.89 16.52 -28.92
N TRP A 132 1.40 16.03 -27.79
CA TRP A 132 0.55 15.42 -26.75
C TRP A 132 -0.01 16.46 -25.79
N LYS A 133 -1.21 16.21 -25.27
CA LYS A 133 -1.79 17.00 -24.18
C LYS A 133 -1.59 16.24 -22.87
N VAL A 134 -0.63 16.68 -22.06
CA VAL A 134 -0.39 16.05 -20.74
C VAL A 134 -1.41 16.59 -19.74
N PHE A 135 -2.32 15.72 -19.32
CA PHE A 135 -3.35 16.01 -18.33
C PHE A 135 -2.73 16.39 -16.99
N ARG A 136 -3.28 17.44 -16.37
CA ARG A 136 -2.90 17.94 -15.05
C ARG A 136 -4.11 17.75 -14.13
N SER A 137 -3.89 17.10 -12.99
CA SER A 137 -4.94 16.92 -11.99
C SER A 137 -4.93 18.10 -11.01
N GLU A 138 -6.11 18.63 -10.68
CA GLU A 138 -6.30 19.61 -9.59
C GLU A 138 -6.56 18.92 -8.23
N GLY A 139 -6.64 17.58 -8.22
CA GLY A 139 -6.85 16.77 -7.03
C GLY A 139 -6.24 15.38 -7.20
N GLU A 140 -6.87 14.37 -6.60
CA GLU A 140 -6.39 12.98 -6.63
C GLU A 140 -6.18 12.45 -8.06
N ASP A 141 -5.07 11.72 -8.24
CA ASP A 141 -4.82 11.02 -9.49
C ASP A 141 -5.86 9.93 -9.76
N LEU A 142 -5.95 9.49 -11.03
CA LEU A 142 -6.93 8.49 -11.45
C LEU A 142 -6.82 7.16 -10.70
N ALA A 143 -5.60 6.70 -10.42
CA ALA A 143 -5.37 5.42 -9.76
C ALA A 143 -5.76 5.49 -8.28
N GLN A 144 -5.43 6.60 -7.60
CA GLN A 144 -5.86 6.85 -6.22
C GLN A 144 -7.38 6.86 -6.12
N LEU A 145 -8.07 7.61 -7.00
CA LEU A 145 -9.52 7.68 -7.01
C LEU A 145 -10.16 6.31 -7.30
N ALA A 146 -9.65 5.59 -8.29
CA ALA A 146 -10.14 4.25 -8.63
C ALA A 146 -9.97 3.26 -7.46
N ARG A 147 -8.82 3.25 -6.79
CA ARG A 147 -8.50 2.33 -5.67
C ARG A 147 -9.34 2.54 -4.41
N LYS A 148 -10.11 3.63 -4.32
CA LYS A 148 -11.07 3.83 -3.22
C LYS A 148 -12.15 2.74 -3.19
N ARG A 149 -12.64 2.34 -4.37
CA ARG A 149 -13.55 1.20 -4.53
C ARG A 149 -12.76 -0.03 -4.96
N LYS A 150 -13.02 -1.17 -4.32
CA LYS A 150 -12.29 -2.43 -4.53
C LYS A 150 -13.11 -3.36 -5.43
N GLU A 151 -12.43 -4.07 -6.33
CA GLU A 151 -13.00 -5.23 -7.01
C GLU A 151 -13.20 -6.41 -6.03
N ALA A 152 -14.02 -7.39 -6.42
CA ALA A 152 -14.27 -8.58 -5.58
C ALA A 152 -12.98 -9.32 -5.20
N TRP A 153 -12.07 -9.52 -6.16
CA TRP A 153 -10.77 -10.17 -5.90
C TRP A 153 -9.86 -9.33 -4.97
N GLU A 154 -9.96 -8.00 -4.99
CA GLU A 154 -9.23 -7.14 -4.06
C GLU A 154 -9.76 -7.33 -2.63
N ILE A 155 -11.07 -7.46 -2.47
CA ILE A 155 -11.73 -7.71 -1.17
C ILE A 155 -11.30 -9.07 -0.61
N GLU A 156 -11.28 -10.12 -1.44
CA GLU A 156 -10.81 -11.44 -1.04
C GLU A 156 -9.35 -11.42 -0.56
N MET A 157 -8.48 -10.69 -1.28
CA MET A 157 -7.09 -10.51 -0.87
C MET A 157 -6.98 -9.76 0.45
N ILE A 158 -7.70 -8.65 0.64
CA ILE A 158 -7.73 -7.90 1.90
C ILE A 158 -8.20 -8.79 3.05
N ALA A 159 -9.24 -9.60 2.85
CA ALA A 159 -9.74 -10.52 3.86
C ALA A 159 -8.69 -11.59 4.24
N SER A 160 -7.95 -12.13 3.27
CA SER A 160 -6.84 -13.05 3.49
C SER A 160 -5.70 -12.43 4.31
N VAL A 161 -5.35 -11.16 4.03
CA VAL A 161 -4.37 -10.40 4.84
C VAL A 161 -4.90 -10.16 6.25
N GLY A 162 -6.19 -9.86 6.39
CA GLY A 162 -6.84 -9.69 7.69
C GLY A 162 -6.74 -10.93 8.56
N ALA A 163 -7.12 -12.10 8.04
CA ALA A 163 -7.03 -13.36 8.78
C ALA A 163 -5.60 -13.66 9.27
N ARG A 164 -4.58 -13.36 8.45
CA ARG A 164 -3.17 -13.51 8.83
C ARG A 164 -2.71 -12.47 9.85
N THR A 165 -3.16 -11.22 9.72
CA THR A 165 -2.86 -10.15 10.68
C THR A 165 -3.46 -10.46 12.05
N GLU A 166 -4.70 -10.94 12.09
CA GLU A 166 -5.34 -11.42 13.32
C GLU A 166 -4.56 -12.58 13.96
N ALA A 167 -4.01 -13.50 13.15
CA ALA A 167 -3.16 -14.57 13.66
C ALA A 167 -1.88 -14.05 14.34
N VAL A 168 -1.28 -12.96 13.84
CA VAL A 168 -0.14 -12.29 14.49
C VAL A 168 -0.55 -11.73 15.86
N VAL A 169 -1.68 -11.02 15.92
CA VAL A 169 -2.16 -10.43 17.18
C VAL A 169 -2.58 -11.51 18.18
N GLU A 170 -3.18 -12.61 17.72
CA GLU A 170 -3.47 -13.76 18.57
C GLU A 170 -2.18 -14.43 19.07
N ARG A 171 -1.09 -14.45 18.29
CA ARG A 171 0.21 -14.94 18.76
C ARG A 171 0.74 -14.10 19.92
N VAL A 172 0.65 -12.77 19.82
CA VAL A 172 0.97 -11.85 20.93
C VAL A 172 0.07 -12.13 22.13
N ARG A 173 -1.25 -12.24 21.94
CA ARG A 173 -2.21 -12.54 23.01
C ARG A 173 -1.89 -13.85 23.73
N ARG A 174 -1.51 -14.91 23.01
CA ARG A 174 -1.08 -16.19 23.63
C ARG A 174 0.18 -16.02 24.46
N MET A 175 1.16 -15.27 23.97
CA MET A 175 2.38 -14.98 24.72
C MET A 175 2.08 -14.24 26.03
N LEU A 176 1.19 -13.24 25.99
CA LEU A 176 0.72 -12.51 27.17
C LEU A 176 -0.08 -13.39 28.15
N ARG A 177 -0.75 -14.45 27.67
CA ARG A 177 -1.46 -15.41 28.53
C ARG A 177 -0.54 -16.42 29.22
N GLN A 178 0.65 -16.65 28.67
CA GLN A 178 1.62 -17.61 29.19
C GLN A 178 2.57 -16.99 30.22
N CYS A 179 2.58 -15.66 30.34
CA CYS A 179 3.48 -14.99 31.27
C CYS A 179 2.99 -15.10 32.72
N ILE A 180 3.94 -15.12 33.65
CA ILE A 180 3.71 -15.23 35.09
C ILE A 180 4.05 -13.90 35.73
N LEU A 181 3.15 -13.38 36.56
CA LEU A 181 3.41 -12.14 37.31
C LEU A 181 4.42 -12.41 38.44
N GLU A 182 5.53 -11.67 38.45
CA GLU A 182 6.47 -11.62 39.55
C GLU A 182 6.66 -10.17 40.03
N ARG A 183 6.13 -9.88 41.23
CA ARG A 183 6.10 -8.53 41.81
C ARG A 183 5.41 -7.50 40.89
N ASP A 184 6.19 -6.76 40.11
CA ASP A 184 5.78 -5.61 39.30
C ASP A 184 6.02 -5.80 37.80
N HIS A 185 6.41 -7.00 37.36
CA HIS A 185 6.67 -7.33 35.97
C HIS A 185 6.28 -8.78 35.65
N PHE A 186 6.25 -9.12 34.37
CA PHE A 186 5.94 -10.46 33.91
C PHE A 186 7.20 -11.23 33.51
N LEU A 187 7.21 -12.53 33.81
CA LEU A 187 8.18 -13.49 33.29
C LEU A 187 7.56 -14.35 32.19
N LEU A 188 8.33 -14.67 31.15
CA LEU A 188 8.00 -15.69 30.17
C LEU A 188 9.17 -16.68 30.11
N ASN A 189 8.92 -17.96 30.35
CA ASN A 189 9.95 -19.01 30.41
C ASN A 189 11.12 -18.67 31.37
N GLY A 190 10.84 -17.99 32.48
CA GLY A 190 11.84 -17.60 33.48
C GLY A 190 12.58 -16.28 33.19
N GLU A 191 12.31 -15.63 32.05
CA GLU A 191 12.95 -14.36 31.68
C GLU A 191 11.96 -13.19 31.75
N VAL A 192 12.45 -11.99 32.09
CA VAL A 192 11.62 -10.78 32.14
C VAL A 192 11.06 -10.43 30.77
N LEU A 193 9.74 -10.37 30.66
CA LEU A 193 9.03 -9.99 29.44
C LEU A 193 9.16 -8.48 29.19
N THR A 194 9.65 -8.12 28.01
CA THR A 194 9.80 -6.72 27.57
C THR A 194 8.94 -6.43 26.34
N LEU A 195 8.73 -5.15 26.02
CA LEU A 195 8.09 -4.76 24.76
C LEU A 195 8.91 -5.20 23.53
N GLY A 196 10.24 -5.28 23.65
CA GLY A 196 11.12 -5.82 22.61
C GLY A 196 10.81 -7.28 22.27
N HIS A 197 10.51 -8.12 23.27
CA HIS A 197 10.08 -9.49 23.02
C HIS A 197 8.76 -9.56 22.25
N LEU A 198 7.80 -8.68 22.57
CA LEU A 198 6.52 -8.62 21.83
C LEU A 198 6.72 -8.17 20.39
N LYS A 199 7.53 -7.12 20.17
CA LYS A 199 7.89 -6.62 18.83
C LYS A 199 8.56 -7.71 17.99
N GLN A 200 9.53 -8.43 18.57
CA GLN A 200 10.21 -9.53 17.87
C GLN A 200 9.22 -10.61 17.43
N VAL A 201 8.27 -10.98 18.29
CA VAL A 201 7.22 -11.94 17.94
C VAL A 201 6.33 -11.42 16.82
N VAL A 202 5.94 -10.14 16.84
CA VAL A 202 5.16 -9.53 15.76
C VAL A 202 5.91 -9.59 14.43
N SER A 203 7.12 -9.04 14.34
CA SER A 203 7.89 -8.98 13.09
C SER A 203 8.20 -10.39 12.56
N SER A 204 8.52 -11.34 13.44
CA SER A 204 8.80 -12.72 13.04
C SER A 204 7.56 -13.42 12.48
N GLU A 205 6.40 -13.20 13.11
CA GLU A 205 5.15 -13.84 12.70
C GLU A 205 4.59 -13.23 11.40
N ILE A 206 4.70 -11.90 11.23
CA ILE A 206 4.40 -11.23 9.95
C ILE A 206 5.21 -11.87 8.82
N ALA A 207 6.53 -11.98 9.00
CA ALA A 207 7.42 -12.57 8.00
C ALA A 207 7.08 -14.05 7.74
N ARG A 208 6.83 -14.83 8.79
CA ARG A 208 6.45 -16.26 8.70
C ARG A 208 5.17 -16.47 7.90
N LEU A 209 4.22 -15.54 7.98
CA LEU A 209 2.93 -15.58 7.28
C LEU A 209 2.99 -14.97 5.86
N GLY A 210 4.19 -14.72 5.34
CA GLY A 210 4.38 -14.21 3.97
C GLY A 210 3.99 -12.75 3.80
N MET A 211 3.94 -11.99 4.90
CA MET A 211 3.64 -10.56 4.89
C MET A 211 4.92 -9.72 5.05
N ILE A 212 4.79 -8.41 4.89
CA ILE A 212 5.85 -7.41 5.00
C ILE A 212 5.40 -6.38 6.02
N GLU A 213 6.30 -6.08 6.96
CA GLU A 213 6.19 -4.96 7.86
C GLU A 213 6.79 -3.73 7.16
N ASP A 214 5.96 -3.01 6.38
CA ASP A 214 6.41 -1.85 5.58
C ASP A 214 6.87 -0.69 6.47
N HIS A 215 6.23 -0.53 7.63
CA HIS A 215 6.74 0.26 8.74
C HIS A 215 6.66 -0.56 10.02
N GLU A 216 7.56 -0.30 10.96
CA GLU A 216 7.56 -0.97 12.26
C GLU A 216 6.21 -0.79 12.97
N THR A 217 5.64 -1.91 13.43
CA THR A 217 4.43 -1.97 14.25
C THR A 217 4.51 -1.00 15.43
N ILE A 218 3.43 -0.24 15.63
CA ILE A 218 3.28 0.64 16.78
C ILE A 218 2.91 -0.24 17.98
N LEU A 219 3.89 -0.51 18.84
CA LEU A 219 3.73 -1.34 20.04
C LEU A 219 4.33 -0.63 21.24
N SER A 220 3.48 -0.12 22.13
CA SER A 220 3.88 0.70 23.28
C SER A 220 2.98 0.44 24.49
N GLN A 221 3.40 0.89 25.69
CA GLN A 221 2.60 0.74 26.91
C GLN A 221 2.50 2.05 27.72
N GLY A 222 1.44 2.17 28.50
CA GLY A 222 1.27 3.25 29.48
C GLY A 222 1.30 4.63 28.82
N ARG A 223 2.14 5.55 29.33
CA ARG A 223 2.30 6.90 28.77
C ARG A 223 2.59 6.88 27.27
N ASP A 224 3.48 6.00 26.82
CA ASP A 224 3.88 5.95 25.41
C ASP A 224 2.72 5.49 24.53
N ALA A 225 1.82 4.65 25.04
CA ALA A 225 0.62 4.22 24.33
C ALA A 225 -0.42 5.33 24.15
N ALA A 226 -0.31 6.44 24.90
CA ALA A 226 -1.16 7.62 24.73
C ALA A 226 -0.59 8.62 23.69
N ILE A 227 0.61 8.39 23.16
CA ILE A 227 1.24 9.25 22.16
C ILE A 227 1.08 8.59 20.78
N PRO A 228 0.35 9.21 19.82
CA PRO A 228 0.22 8.68 18.47
C PRO A 228 1.58 8.41 17.82
N HIS A 229 1.68 7.31 17.07
CA HIS A 229 2.90 6.84 16.42
C HIS A 229 4.09 6.50 17.35
N SER A 230 3.88 6.46 18.66
CA SER A 230 4.92 6.02 19.59
C SER A 230 5.15 4.52 19.49
N ARG A 231 6.40 4.14 19.21
CA ARG A 231 6.85 2.75 19.13
C ARG A 231 7.28 2.18 20.48
N GLY A 232 7.14 2.94 21.56
CA GLY A 232 7.55 2.54 22.91
C GLY A 232 9.05 2.30 23.05
N ASN A 233 9.47 1.94 24.26
CA ASN A 233 10.84 1.54 24.55
C ASN A 233 10.96 0.00 24.55
N ALA A 234 11.72 -0.57 23.63
CA ALA A 234 11.92 -2.02 23.52
C ALA A 234 12.48 -2.65 24.82
N SER A 235 13.27 -1.91 25.59
CA SER A 235 13.83 -2.38 26.87
C SER A 235 12.84 -2.25 28.04
N ALA A 236 11.68 -1.63 27.86
CA ALA A 236 10.69 -1.51 28.92
C ALA A 236 10.09 -2.87 29.26
N LYS A 237 10.05 -3.17 30.56
CA LYS A 237 9.37 -4.36 31.10
C LYS A 237 7.86 -4.22 30.93
N VAL A 238 7.20 -5.30 30.56
CA VAL A 238 5.73 -5.36 30.58
C VAL A 238 5.25 -5.30 32.03
N ARG A 239 4.34 -4.36 32.32
CA ARG A 239 3.85 -4.09 33.67
C ARG A 239 2.40 -4.53 33.84
N PRO A 240 2.01 -5.03 35.03
CA PRO A 240 0.62 -5.36 35.32
C PRO A 240 -0.25 -4.11 35.33
N SER A 241 -1.51 -4.26 34.93
CA SER A 241 -2.53 -3.20 34.97
C SER A 241 -2.18 -1.93 34.18
N VAL A 242 -1.27 -2.02 33.22
CA VAL A 242 -0.89 -0.93 32.30
C VAL A 242 -1.31 -1.30 30.88
N PRO A 243 -1.98 -0.41 30.13
CA PRO A 243 -2.41 -0.71 28.78
C PRO A 243 -1.21 -0.87 27.84
N ILE A 244 -1.28 -1.87 26.96
CA ILE A 244 -0.34 -2.13 25.88
C ILE A 244 -1.13 -1.96 24.58
N VAL A 245 -0.77 -0.99 23.75
CA VAL A 245 -1.37 -0.79 22.43
C VAL A 245 -0.53 -1.52 21.39
N ILE A 246 -1.20 -2.27 20.52
CA ILE A 246 -0.64 -2.80 19.28
C ILE A 246 -1.47 -2.24 18.12
N ASP A 247 -0.83 -1.46 17.27
CA ASP A 247 -1.36 -0.93 16.02
C ASP A 247 -0.46 -1.48 14.90
N ILE A 248 -1.05 -2.39 14.11
CA ILE A 248 -0.37 -3.31 13.20
C ILE A 248 -1.05 -3.28 11.83
N PHE A 249 -0.26 -3.05 10.79
CA PHE A 249 -0.73 -2.84 9.41
C PHE A 249 0.21 -3.52 8.39
N PRO A 250 0.37 -4.84 8.42
CA PRO A 250 1.29 -5.51 7.50
C PRO A 250 0.68 -5.53 6.10
N SER A 251 1.53 -5.60 5.09
CA SER A 251 1.12 -5.80 3.70
C SER A 251 1.45 -7.21 3.23
N ASP A 252 0.64 -7.74 2.33
CA ASP A 252 0.94 -9.00 1.68
C ASP A 252 2.16 -8.87 0.74
N ARG A 253 3.09 -9.83 0.81
CA ARG A 253 4.26 -9.84 -0.08
C ARG A 253 3.88 -10.03 -1.54
N GLU A 254 2.76 -10.68 -1.84
CA GLU A 254 2.34 -10.95 -3.21
C GLU A 254 1.41 -9.86 -3.75
N SER A 255 0.25 -9.69 -3.14
CA SER A 255 -0.79 -8.75 -3.60
C SER A 255 -0.52 -7.29 -3.22
N GLY A 256 0.07 -7.05 -2.06
CA GLY A 256 0.37 -5.70 -1.55
C GLY A 256 -0.79 -5.01 -0.87
N TYR A 257 -1.90 -5.71 -0.65
CA TYR A 257 -2.94 -5.22 0.22
C TYR A 257 -2.46 -5.24 1.66
N PHE A 258 -2.87 -4.20 2.37
CA PHE A 258 -2.64 -4.02 3.79
C PHE A 258 -3.88 -4.48 4.55
N PHE A 259 -3.69 -4.83 5.81
CA PHE A 259 -4.78 -4.91 6.76
C PHE A 259 -4.40 -4.20 8.05
N ASP A 260 -5.04 -3.08 8.32
CA ASP A 260 -4.73 -2.18 9.41
C ASP A 260 -5.69 -2.42 10.58
N LEU A 261 -5.16 -2.78 11.74
CA LEU A 261 -5.96 -2.98 12.94
C LEU A 261 -5.21 -2.59 14.22
N THR A 262 -5.97 -2.14 15.20
CA THR A 262 -5.46 -1.81 16.53
C THR A 262 -6.15 -2.62 17.62
N ARG A 263 -5.39 -3.08 18.61
CA ARG A 263 -5.90 -3.70 19.85
C ARG A 263 -5.17 -3.13 21.06
N THR A 264 -5.85 -3.13 22.20
CA THR A 264 -5.26 -2.79 23.49
C THR A 264 -5.37 -3.99 24.41
N PHE A 265 -4.24 -4.38 25.03
CA PHE A 265 -4.18 -5.42 26.04
C PHE A 265 -3.93 -4.80 27.42
N CYS A 266 -4.48 -5.44 28.46
CA CYS A 266 -4.17 -5.15 29.85
C CYS A 266 -4.15 -6.48 30.60
N ILE A 267 -3.14 -6.70 31.43
CA ILE A 267 -2.90 -7.98 32.11
C ILE A 267 -2.90 -7.72 33.61
N GLY A 268 -3.74 -8.45 34.36
CA GLY A 268 -4.02 -8.19 35.77
C GLY A 268 -5.32 -7.40 35.97
N PRO A 269 -5.56 -6.85 37.17
CA PRO A 269 -6.74 -6.05 37.44
C PRO A 269 -6.84 -4.84 36.50
N ILE A 270 -7.98 -4.64 35.85
CA ILE A 270 -8.17 -3.54 34.89
C ILE A 270 -8.53 -2.27 35.68
N PRO A 271 -7.73 -1.18 35.62
CA PRO A 271 -8.04 0.06 36.32
C PRO A 271 -9.38 0.67 35.86
N PRO A 272 -10.16 1.31 36.76
CA PRO A 272 -11.43 1.95 36.39
C PRO A 272 -11.30 2.96 35.26
N GLU A 273 -10.22 3.76 35.27
CA GLU A 273 -9.94 4.74 34.21
C GLU A 273 -9.77 4.08 32.83
N LEU A 274 -9.11 2.92 32.76
CA LEU A 274 -8.94 2.18 31.51
C LEU A 274 -10.25 1.55 31.03
N GLN A 275 -11.13 1.15 31.95
CA GLN A 275 -12.47 0.67 31.60
C GLN A 275 -13.31 1.81 30.99
N GLN A 276 -13.22 3.01 31.55
CA GLN A 276 -13.90 4.19 31.01
C GLN A 276 -13.38 4.55 29.60
N ILE A 277 -12.06 4.59 29.41
CA ILE A 277 -11.46 4.86 28.09
C ILE A 277 -11.93 3.84 27.04
N LEU A 278 -11.99 2.55 27.41
CA LEU A 278 -12.50 1.52 26.50
C LEU A 278 -13.98 1.73 26.18
N ALA A 279 -14.80 2.11 27.17
CA ALA A 279 -16.22 2.40 26.95
C ALA A 279 -16.39 3.58 25.97
N ASP A 280 -15.70 4.69 26.19
CA ASP A 280 -15.75 5.88 25.34
C ASP A 280 -15.29 5.56 23.90
N LEU A 281 -14.21 4.77 23.76
CA LEU A 281 -13.70 4.34 22.46
C LEU A 281 -14.69 3.44 21.72
N LEU A 282 -15.34 2.51 22.43
CA LEU A 282 -16.34 1.62 21.83
C LEU A 282 -17.59 2.39 21.41
N GLU A 283 -18.03 3.37 22.21
CA GLU A 283 -19.14 4.26 21.86
C GLU A 283 -18.83 5.06 20.59
N ALA A 284 -17.66 5.70 20.52
CA ALA A 284 -17.23 6.45 19.33
C ALA A 284 -17.13 5.56 18.09
N PHE A 285 -16.56 4.35 18.24
CA PHE A 285 -16.47 3.38 17.14
C PHE A 285 -17.86 2.95 16.65
N GLN A 286 -18.78 2.64 17.57
CA GLN A 286 -20.14 2.22 17.24
C GLN A 286 -20.94 3.34 16.58
N LEU A 287 -20.78 4.59 17.03
CA LEU A 287 -21.40 5.75 16.41
C LEU A 287 -20.93 5.89 14.95
N ALA A 288 -19.62 5.92 14.71
CA ALA A 288 -19.07 6.04 13.37
C ALA A 288 -19.50 4.86 12.46
N ALA A 289 -19.42 3.62 12.96
CA ALA A 289 -19.88 2.43 12.23
C ALA A 289 -21.39 2.45 11.95
N GLY A 290 -22.18 2.98 12.89
CA GLY A 290 -23.61 3.14 12.79
C GLY A 290 -24.04 4.16 11.74
N GLU A 291 -23.30 5.25 11.58
CA GLU A 291 -23.59 6.34 10.63
C GLU A 291 -23.04 6.10 9.22
N MET A 292 -21.99 5.26 9.07
CA MET A 292 -21.38 4.95 7.79
C MET A 292 -22.39 4.32 6.80
N ARG A 293 -22.68 5.02 5.71
CA ARG A 293 -23.57 4.57 4.63
C ARG A 293 -22.99 4.92 3.26
N ALA A 294 -23.25 4.07 2.27
CA ALA A 294 -22.89 4.35 0.89
C ALA A 294 -23.59 5.64 0.41
N GLY A 295 -22.83 6.54 -0.21
CA GLY A 295 -23.34 7.83 -0.70
C GLY A 295 -23.22 9.00 0.29
N SER A 296 -22.89 8.75 1.55
CA SER A 296 -22.61 9.81 2.53
C SER A 296 -21.20 10.36 2.39
N GLN A 297 -21.02 11.65 2.68
CA GLN A 297 -19.68 12.23 2.79
C GLN A 297 -18.98 11.69 4.04
N ALA A 298 -17.70 11.38 3.92
CA ALA A 298 -16.90 10.89 5.06
C ALA A 298 -16.78 11.94 6.18
N SER A 299 -16.92 13.23 5.88
CA SER A 299 -16.89 14.33 6.86
C SER A 299 -18.20 14.50 7.63
N ALA A 300 -19.22 13.71 7.33
CA ALA A 300 -20.55 13.82 7.95
C ALA A 300 -20.69 13.01 9.25
N TYR A 301 -19.70 12.18 9.59
CA TYR A 301 -19.67 11.34 10.78
C TYR A 301 -18.29 11.35 11.42
#